data_AF-A0A367LG56-F1
#
_entry.id   AF-A0A367LG56-F1
#
_cell.length_a   1.000
_cell.length_b   1.000
_cell.length_c   1.000
_cell.angle_alpha   90.00
_cell.angle_beta   90.00
_cell.angle_gamma   90.00
#
_symmetry.space_group_name_H-M   'P 1'
#
loop_
_entity.id
_entity.type
_entity.pdbx_description
1 polymer ?
#
loop_
_entity_poly.entity_id
_entity_poly.type
_entity_poly.pdbx_seq_one_letter_code
_entity_poly.pdbx_strand_id
1 'polypeptide(L)'
;MKLHLAILATRGAVAAVFNQLCLELCSNAKMFDCHTILISPGDCENLDSVPRSGRLRSRGFCLVYQQEGCVGDSAVIDWVGFSAMFPFEREKEKKDAMDDDSIIYAYPLHPLDRLSGTRNIFVSWVMRFNDVLDADKLHQSLSRLLELGDWRKLGGRIRRGKDGKLKIHSPAQFGSLLPAIAFGHDDLSDSSIEQHRVASLLPKPTRDPFIGDSSFNDVFRPLSGLAMMPQTLDDIIRTEAPPLSLHVSSFSDATVVALSYPHVLTDAFGLRSLLSSWSLVLAGRETQVPALRGATTDLLREAVRRSEAGEAPGGVRPETHVLESIRLGKLAKTKMLLRLAAERMKKPEPQQRVIFLPEALVTRLQQTTSSISTGDILVAWLVRGIATAAVSPKPPPPVTLISAANARFHLPSAVKPDEALAQNMVFMTHTPLTREQTAGPLEGIARAFRSQIQAQTTEPQLLGLLRSTYRALDAGQEPLDVYGETSAVPMLVNDLTDVDVYGAVDFAPAVVKRGDTTTWADNPPGTVVYCHLQSRLVNDQKMANPFDNRFALLLGQAFEAIDVCRDIKIHPPARLMQLYQPVEASGEILDLECLEQF
;
A
#
# COMPACT_ATOMS: atom_id res chain seq x y z
N MET A 1 -25.14 -3.75 -33.81
CA MET A 1 -24.19 -3.31 -32.76
C MET A 1 -23.90 -1.80 -32.76
N LYS A 2 -23.54 -1.16 -33.88
CA LYS A 2 -23.33 0.32 -33.91
C LYS A 2 -24.58 1.15 -33.58
N LEU A 3 -25.78 0.66 -33.93
CA LEU A 3 -27.05 1.28 -33.51
C LEU A 3 -27.34 1.10 -32.00
N HIS A 4 -26.88 -0.01 -31.40
CA HIS A 4 -27.00 -0.24 -29.96
C HIS A 4 -26.02 0.60 -29.14
N LEU A 5 -24.79 0.82 -29.64
CA LEU A 5 -23.83 1.75 -29.02
C LEU A 5 -24.26 3.22 -29.14
N ALA A 6 -24.86 3.62 -30.28
CA ALA A 6 -25.45 4.95 -30.42
C ALA A 6 -26.63 5.12 -29.45
N ILE A 7 -27.52 4.13 -29.33
CA ILE A 7 -28.62 4.13 -28.35
C ILE A 7 -28.10 4.13 -26.90
N LEU A 8 -27.00 3.43 -26.58
CA LEU A 8 -26.34 3.45 -25.27
C LEU A 8 -25.67 4.80 -24.96
N ALA A 9 -25.06 5.46 -25.95
CA ALA A 9 -24.47 6.79 -25.80
C ALA A 9 -25.55 7.87 -25.60
N THR A 10 -26.66 7.82 -26.36
CA THR A 10 -27.80 8.71 -26.16
C THR A 10 -28.52 8.41 -24.83
N ARG A 11 -28.58 7.15 -24.39
CA ARG A 11 -29.12 6.76 -23.07
C ARG A 11 -28.21 7.18 -21.91
N GLY A 12 -26.89 7.14 -22.07
CA GLY A 12 -25.93 7.64 -21.09
C GLY A 12 -25.99 9.15 -20.93
N ALA A 13 -26.19 9.89 -22.03
CA ALA A 13 -26.42 11.33 -21.98
C ALA A 13 -27.76 11.70 -21.32
N VAL A 14 -28.82 10.93 -21.59
CA VAL A 14 -30.13 11.11 -20.92
C VAL A 14 -30.06 10.77 -19.43
N ALA A 15 -29.30 9.73 -19.03
CA ALA A 15 -29.09 9.39 -17.62
C ALA A 15 -28.24 10.45 -16.87
N ALA A 16 -27.25 11.06 -17.53
CA ALA A 16 -26.47 12.15 -16.96
C ALA A 16 -27.32 13.42 -16.76
N VAL A 17 -28.16 13.77 -17.74
CA VAL A 17 -29.12 14.89 -17.62
C VAL A 17 -30.19 14.60 -16.57
N PHE A 18 -30.65 13.36 -16.44
CA PHE A 18 -31.61 12.93 -15.42
C PHE A 18 -31.01 12.98 -14.00
N ASN A 19 -29.76 12.54 -13.85
CA ASN A 19 -29.02 12.66 -12.58
C ASN A 19 -28.81 14.12 -12.17
N GLN A 20 -28.49 14.99 -13.13
CA GLN A 20 -28.33 16.44 -12.89
C GLN A 20 -29.66 17.08 -12.46
N LEU A 21 -30.77 16.71 -13.08
CA LEU A 21 -32.12 17.20 -12.75
C LEU A 21 -32.60 16.71 -11.37
N CYS A 22 -32.30 15.45 -11.01
CA CYS A 22 -32.59 14.90 -9.69
C CYS A 22 -31.74 15.55 -8.58
N LEU A 23 -30.47 15.85 -8.85
CA LEU A 23 -29.59 16.60 -7.94
C LEU A 23 -30.08 18.04 -7.72
N GLU A 24 -30.53 18.73 -8.77
CA GLU A 24 -31.08 20.09 -8.67
C GLU A 24 -32.43 20.13 -7.93
N LEU A 25 -33.29 19.12 -8.12
CA LEU A 25 -34.57 18.99 -7.39
C LEU A 25 -34.38 18.67 -5.91
N CYS A 26 -33.40 17.82 -5.55
CA CYS A 26 -33.11 17.49 -4.15
C CYS A 26 -32.42 18.64 -3.39
N SER A 27 -31.51 19.39 -4.03
CA SER A 27 -30.80 20.49 -3.35
C SER A 27 -31.71 21.68 -3.03
N ASN A 28 -32.74 21.93 -3.85
CA ASN A 28 -33.68 23.03 -3.64
C ASN A 28 -34.76 22.74 -2.57
N ALA A 29 -34.93 21.48 -2.13
CA ALA A 29 -36.04 21.08 -1.27
C ALA A 29 -35.69 20.88 0.22
N LYS A 30 -34.42 21.02 0.64
CA LYS A 30 -33.95 20.77 2.04
C LYS A 30 -34.55 19.49 2.66
N MET A 31 -34.51 18.37 1.94
CA MET A 31 -35.01 17.08 2.45
C MET A 31 -33.84 16.26 3.01
N PHE A 32 -33.94 15.91 4.30
CA PHE A 32 -32.99 15.05 5.01
C PHE A 32 -33.57 13.63 5.11
N ASP A 33 -32.76 12.64 4.69
CA ASP A 33 -32.96 11.18 4.75
C ASP A 33 -34.29 10.62 4.20
N CYS A 34 -34.22 9.96 3.04
CA CYS A 34 -35.35 9.23 2.43
C CYS A 34 -35.03 7.74 2.24
N HIS A 35 -35.96 6.87 2.66
CA HIS A 35 -36.03 5.46 2.26
C HIS A 35 -36.91 5.29 1.00
N THR A 36 -36.60 4.31 0.15
CA THR A 36 -37.46 3.91 -0.99
C THR A 36 -37.92 2.47 -0.81
N ILE A 37 -39.23 2.23 -0.80
CA ILE A 37 -39.81 0.87 -0.78
C ILE A 37 -40.33 0.54 -2.19
N LEU A 38 -39.97 -0.64 -2.71
CA LEU A 38 -40.45 -1.17 -3.99
C LEU A 38 -41.88 -1.71 -3.83
N ILE A 39 -42.83 -1.17 -4.60
CA ILE A 39 -44.20 -1.71 -4.70
C ILE A 39 -44.56 -1.91 -6.17
N SER A 40 -45.37 -2.93 -6.48
CA SER A 40 -45.81 -3.18 -7.85
C SER A 40 -46.71 -2.03 -8.36
N PRO A 41 -46.78 -1.79 -9.69
CA PRO A 41 -47.58 -0.70 -10.25
C PRO A 41 -49.08 -0.73 -9.89
N GLY A 42 -49.62 -1.90 -9.49
CA GLY A 42 -51.04 -2.08 -9.14
C GLY A 42 -51.39 -1.72 -7.69
N ASP A 43 -50.41 -1.55 -6.80
CA ASP A 43 -50.65 -1.37 -5.36
C ASP A 43 -50.60 0.10 -4.92
N CYS A 44 -50.40 1.04 -5.86
CA CYS A 44 -50.36 2.49 -5.59
C CYS A 44 -51.74 3.11 -5.28
N GLU A 45 -52.84 2.36 -5.39
CA GLU A 45 -54.20 2.88 -5.24
C GLU A 45 -54.76 2.77 -3.80
N ASN A 46 -54.09 2.08 -2.88
CA ASN A 46 -54.60 1.82 -1.51
C ASN A 46 -53.89 2.56 -0.36
N LEU A 47 -53.06 3.56 -0.65
CA LEU A 47 -52.25 4.25 0.38
C LEU A 47 -52.94 5.46 1.06
N ASP A 48 -54.20 5.75 0.75
CA ASP A 48 -54.95 6.88 1.34
C ASP A 48 -55.32 6.70 2.83
N SER A 49 -54.88 5.60 3.47
CA SER A 49 -55.20 5.28 4.87
C SER A 49 -54.11 5.61 5.89
N VAL A 50 -52.93 6.10 5.47
CA VAL A 50 -51.82 6.41 6.39
C VAL A 50 -51.70 7.93 6.60
N PRO A 51 -51.92 8.44 7.83
CA PRO A 51 -51.88 9.88 8.05
C PRO A 51 -50.43 10.38 8.03
N ARG A 52 -50.18 11.38 7.16
CA ARG A 52 -48.93 12.15 6.96
C ARG A 52 -47.93 11.65 5.90
N SER A 53 -48.44 11.21 4.73
CA SER A 53 -47.65 11.04 3.49
C SER A 53 -48.08 12.03 2.39
N GLY A 54 -47.15 12.55 1.57
CA GLY A 54 -47.43 13.41 0.40
C GLY A 54 -47.05 12.74 -0.94
N ARG A 55 -47.67 13.16 -2.06
CA ARG A 55 -47.52 12.53 -3.40
C ARG A 55 -46.84 13.49 -4.40
N LEU A 56 -45.78 13.03 -5.08
CA LEU A 56 -45.20 13.70 -6.26
C LEU A 56 -45.37 12.80 -7.49
N ARG A 57 -46.02 13.31 -8.54
CA ARG A 57 -46.37 12.56 -9.75
C ARG A 57 -45.51 13.02 -10.92
N SER A 58 -44.59 12.17 -11.37
CA SER A 58 -43.94 12.32 -12.68
C SER A 58 -43.80 10.95 -13.33
N ARG A 59 -44.03 10.91 -14.65
CA ARG A 59 -44.17 9.75 -15.55
C ARG A 59 -43.56 8.44 -15.03
N GLY A 60 -44.35 7.69 -14.27
CA GLY A 60 -44.11 6.28 -13.93
C GLY A 60 -43.65 5.95 -12.51
N PHE A 61 -43.50 6.91 -11.59
CA PHE A 61 -42.98 6.65 -10.24
C PHE A 61 -43.87 7.24 -9.11
N CYS A 62 -43.87 6.59 -7.94
CA CYS A 62 -44.45 7.11 -6.69
C CYS A 62 -43.37 7.12 -5.59
N LEU A 63 -43.30 8.23 -4.86
CA LEU A 63 -42.38 8.44 -3.74
C LEU A 63 -43.21 8.65 -2.47
N VAL A 64 -42.89 7.93 -1.41
CA VAL A 64 -43.56 8.02 -0.10
C VAL A 64 -42.49 8.29 0.96
N TYR A 65 -42.73 9.24 1.87
CA TYR A 65 -41.83 9.57 2.98
C TYR A 65 -42.61 9.66 4.30
N GLN A 66 -41.94 9.39 5.43
CA GLN A 66 -42.50 9.45 6.79
C GLN A 66 -41.54 10.20 7.72
N GLN A 67 -42.07 11.02 8.63
CA GLN A 67 -41.33 12.15 9.22
C GLN A 67 -40.64 11.90 10.58
N GLU A 68 -40.68 10.69 11.14
CA GLU A 68 -40.03 10.42 12.44
C GLU A 68 -39.13 9.17 12.38
N GLY A 69 -37.94 9.32 12.97
CA GLY A 69 -36.73 8.62 12.56
C GLY A 69 -36.74 7.09 12.65
N CYS A 70 -35.97 6.48 11.75
CA CYS A 70 -35.47 5.12 11.89
C CYS A 70 -34.23 4.83 11.02
N VAL A 71 -33.60 3.71 11.38
CA VAL A 71 -32.27 3.17 11.08
C VAL A 71 -32.25 2.32 9.79
N GLY A 72 -31.25 2.48 8.92
CA GLY A 72 -30.87 1.46 7.91
C GLY A 72 -30.44 1.96 6.53
N ASP A 73 -29.58 1.17 5.85
CA ASP A 73 -29.05 1.42 4.49
C ASP A 73 -30.11 1.15 3.39
N SER A 74 -30.04 1.87 2.25
CA SER A 74 -30.95 1.71 1.09
C SER A 74 -30.23 1.34 -0.21
N ALA A 75 -30.88 0.54 -1.07
CA ALA A 75 -30.48 0.24 -2.45
C ALA A 75 -31.63 0.53 -3.43
N VAL A 76 -31.31 1.05 -4.64
CA VAL A 76 -32.27 1.27 -5.74
C VAL A 76 -32.05 0.20 -6.82
N ILE A 77 -33.13 -0.42 -7.31
CA ILE A 77 -33.11 -1.37 -8.43
C ILE A 77 -34.02 -0.85 -9.56
N ASP A 78 -33.43 -0.60 -10.73
CA ASP A 78 -34.12 -0.44 -12.02
C ASP A 78 -34.39 -1.82 -12.65
N TRP A 79 -35.43 -1.94 -13.48
CA TRP A 79 -35.83 -3.10 -14.31
C TRP A 79 -34.74 -3.62 -15.27
N VAL A 80 -33.54 -3.03 -15.27
CA VAL A 80 -32.37 -3.52 -16.03
C VAL A 80 -31.18 -3.93 -15.13
N GLY A 81 -31.38 -4.06 -13.80
CA GLY A 81 -30.44 -4.75 -12.91
C GLY A 81 -29.12 -4.01 -12.60
N PHE A 82 -29.09 -2.68 -12.69
CA PHE A 82 -27.96 -1.88 -12.21
C PHE A 82 -28.22 -1.38 -10.78
N SER A 83 -27.29 -1.65 -9.86
CA SER A 83 -27.28 -1.09 -8.51
C SER A 83 -26.31 0.09 -8.46
N ALA A 84 -26.79 1.28 -8.07
CA ALA A 84 -25.94 2.43 -7.76
C ALA A 84 -26.07 2.77 -6.27
N MET A 85 -24.93 2.84 -5.59
CA MET A 85 -24.83 3.20 -4.17
C MET A 85 -24.33 4.65 -4.09
N PHE A 86 -25.11 5.56 -3.52
CA PHE A 86 -24.75 6.96 -3.38
C PHE A 86 -24.27 7.22 -1.94
N PRO A 87 -23.05 7.77 -1.73
CA PRO A 87 -22.65 8.22 -0.41
C PRO A 87 -23.39 9.53 -0.08
N PHE A 88 -24.32 9.47 0.88
CA PHE A 88 -24.90 10.68 1.47
C PHE A 88 -23.96 11.22 2.56
N GLU A 89 -23.57 12.49 2.44
CA GLU A 89 -22.97 13.22 3.56
C GLU A 89 -24.08 13.45 4.60
N ARG A 90 -23.98 12.73 5.72
CA ARG A 90 -24.80 13.00 6.90
C ARG A 90 -24.47 14.40 7.40
N GLU A 91 -25.49 15.25 7.53
CA GLU A 91 -25.33 16.57 8.15
C GLU A 91 -24.68 16.39 9.52
N LYS A 92 -23.73 17.26 9.86
CA LYS A 92 -22.93 17.21 11.09
C LYS A 92 -23.83 17.14 12.32
N GLU A 93 -24.12 15.93 12.79
CA GLU A 93 -24.19 15.73 14.23
C GLU A 93 -22.84 16.21 14.75
N LYS A 94 -22.87 17.23 15.62
CA LYS A 94 -21.75 17.52 16.52
C LYS A 94 -21.54 16.27 17.36
N LYS A 95 -20.85 15.27 16.80
CA LYS A 95 -19.99 14.40 17.58
C LYS A 95 -19.08 15.35 18.31
N ASP A 96 -19.10 15.32 19.64
CA ASP A 96 -18.25 16.15 20.49
C ASP A 96 -16.84 16.15 19.91
N ALA A 97 -16.53 17.21 19.16
CA ALA A 97 -15.22 17.40 18.61
C ALA A 97 -14.34 17.49 19.84
N MET A 98 -13.42 16.54 19.96
CA MET A 98 -12.45 16.45 21.04
C MET A 98 -12.03 17.86 21.46
N ASP A 99 -12.33 18.23 22.70
CA ASP A 99 -12.04 19.57 23.20
C ASP A 99 -10.56 19.85 22.91
N ASP A 100 -10.28 20.97 22.24
CA ASP A 100 -8.94 21.30 21.73
C ASP A 100 -7.91 21.28 22.88
N ASP A 101 -8.40 21.49 24.10
CA ASP A 101 -7.70 21.43 25.40
C ASP A 101 -7.16 20.04 25.79
N SER A 102 -7.57 18.96 25.12
CA SER A 102 -7.04 17.59 25.36
C SER A 102 -5.83 17.23 24.47
N ILE A 103 -5.53 18.06 23.46
CA ILE A 103 -4.38 17.89 22.58
C ILE A 103 -3.18 18.60 23.20
N ILE A 104 -2.15 17.83 23.57
CA ILE A 104 -0.93 18.42 24.12
C ILE A 104 0.20 18.45 23.09
N TYR A 105 0.26 17.45 22.19
CA TYR A 105 1.38 17.29 21.25
C TYR A 105 0.90 17.27 19.81
N ALA A 106 1.62 17.96 18.94
CA ALA A 106 1.35 18.00 17.50
C ALA A 106 2.62 17.68 16.70
N TYR A 107 2.58 16.60 15.93
CA TYR A 107 3.67 16.15 15.08
C TYR A 107 3.34 16.39 13.60
N PRO A 108 4.25 16.93 12.80
CA PRO A 108 4.06 17.01 11.36
C PRO A 108 4.19 15.62 10.71
N LEU A 109 3.40 15.40 9.65
CA LEU A 109 3.78 14.44 8.61
C LEU A 109 4.69 15.16 7.62
N HIS A 110 5.92 14.66 7.49
CA HIS A 110 6.93 15.28 6.65
C HIS A 110 6.56 15.15 5.17
N PRO A 111 7.11 15.96 4.26
CA PRO A 111 6.74 15.91 2.85
C PRO A 111 6.87 14.52 2.21
N LEU A 112 7.89 13.74 2.59
CA LEU A 112 8.08 12.37 2.07
C LEU A 112 7.07 11.37 2.66
N ASP A 113 6.55 11.60 3.86
CA ASP A 113 5.48 10.78 4.44
C ASP A 113 4.16 10.91 3.66
N ARG A 114 3.99 12.03 2.93
CA ARG A 114 2.75 12.42 2.25
C ARG A 114 2.78 12.20 0.74
N LEU A 115 3.79 11.51 0.22
CA LEU A 115 3.83 11.17 -1.20
C LEU A 115 2.58 10.39 -1.60
N SER A 116 2.12 10.55 -2.84
CA SER A 116 0.95 9.81 -3.33
C SER A 116 1.08 8.30 -3.16
N GLY A 117 2.29 7.76 -3.31
CA GLY A 117 2.61 6.36 -3.11
C GLY A 117 2.47 5.88 -1.65
N THR A 118 2.66 6.73 -0.65
CA THR A 118 2.52 6.35 0.77
C THR A 118 1.12 6.63 1.31
N ARG A 119 0.45 7.68 0.81
CA ARG A 119 -0.89 8.09 1.26
C ARG A 119 -1.98 7.03 1.07
N ASN A 120 -1.83 6.21 0.04
CA ASN A 120 -2.84 5.24 -0.39
C ASN A 120 -2.47 3.79 -0.07
N ILE A 121 -1.41 3.55 0.70
CA ILE A 121 -0.98 2.20 1.06
C ILE A 121 -1.20 1.98 2.55
N PHE A 122 -1.84 0.87 2.87
CA PHE A 122 -1.91 0.29 4.19
C PHE A 122 -1.05 -0.96 4.19
N VAL A 123 -0.24 -1.13 5.22
CA VAL A 123 0.65 -2.29 5.35
C VAL A 123 0.29 -3.06 6.61
N SER A 124 0.47 -4.37 6.55
CA SER A 124 0.35 -5.28 7.69
C SER A 124 1.50 -6.26 7.68
N TRP A 125 2.21 -6.33 8.80
CA TRP A 125 3.26 -7.31 9.03
C TRP A 125 2.66 -8.44 9.85
N VAL A 126 2.46 -9.59 9.19
CA VAL A 126 1.91 -10.80 9.81
C VAL A 126 3.07 -11.67 10.24
N MET A 127 3.17 -11.95 11.53
CA MET A 127 4.26 -12.69 12.16
C MET A 127 3.68 -13.92 12.85
N ARG A 128 4.17 -15.11 12.47
CA ARG A 128 3.85 -16.38 13.13
C ARG A 128 4.90 -16.67 14.19
N PHE A 129 4.42 -17.06 15.36
CA PHE A 129 5.19 -17.64 16.45
C PHE A 129 4.70 -19.07 16.65
N ASN A 130 5.63 -20.01 16.83
CA ASN A 130 5.28 -21.38 17.22
C ASN A 130 5.01 -21.50 18.74
N ASP A 131 5.04 -20.39 19.48
CA ASP A 131 4.70 -20.32 20.89
C ASP A 131 3.32 -19.68 21.09
N VAL A 132 2.69 -20.03 22.20
CA VAL A 132 1.51 -19.33 22.70
C VAL A 132 2.00 -18.12 23.50
N LEU A 133 1.67 -16.91 23.01
CA LEU A 133 2.05 -15.64 23.61
C LEU A 133 0.86 -15.01 24.35
N ASP A 134 1.16 -14.25 25.40
CA ASP A 134 0.18 -13.46 26.15
C ASP A 134 -0.22 -12.21 25.34
N ALA A 135 -1.42 -12.25 24.76
CA ALA A 135 -1.95 -11.18 23.91
C ALA A 135 -2.11 -9.85 24.67
N ASP A 136 -2.50 -9.89 25.95
CA ASP A 136 -2.66 -8.69 26.77
C ASP A 136 -1.31 -8.07 27.09
N LYS A 137 -0.30 -8.88 27.39
CA LYS A 137 1.06 -8.39 27.63
C LYS A 137 1.66 -7.75 26.38
N LEU A 138 1.40 -8.33 25.21
CA LEU A 138 1.78 -7.73 23.91
C LEU A 138 1.11 -6.36 23.72
N HIS A 139 -0.21 -6.26 23.93
CA HIS A 139 -0.95 -5.02 23.79
C HIS A 139 -0.52 -3.94 24.79
N GLN A 140 -0.39 -4.29 26.07
CA GLN A 140 -0.02 -3.36 27.13
C GLN A 140 1.40 -2.81 26.93
N SER A 141 2.36 -3.67 26.58
CA SER A 141 3.74 -3.24 26.32
C SER A 141 3.87 -2.33 25.08
N LEU A 142 3.13 -2.61 24.00
CA LEU A 142 3.11 -1.73 22.83
C LEU A 142 2.47 -0.39 23.17
N SER A 143 1.33 -0.40 23.86
CA SER A 143 0.66 0.82 24.34
C SER A 143 1.59 1.66 25.20
N ARG A 144 2.32 1.00 26.11
CA ARG A 144 3.29 1.63 26.99
C ARG A 144 4.45 2.27 26.22
N LEU A 145 5.00 1.60 25.21
CA LEU A 145 6.03 2.19 24.34
C LEU A 145 5.54 3.51 23.73
N LEU A 146 4.30 3.56 23.27
CA LEU A 146 3.73 4.76 22.65
C LEU A 146 3.54 5.90 23.65
N GLU A 147 3.64 5.69 24.95
CA GLU A 147 3.65 6.78 25.94
C GLU A 147 5.05 7.39 26.16
N LEU A 148 6.10 6.70 25.74
CA LEU A 148 7.49 7.09 26.00
C LEU A 148 7.95 8.21 25.06
N GLY A 149 8.04 9.43 25.59
CA GLY A 149 8.55 10.60 24.86
C GLY A 149 7.82 10.81 23.53
N ASP A 150 8.59 10.91 22.44
CA ASP A 150 8.08 11.18 21.10
C ASP A 150 7.52 9.94 20.38
N TRP A 151 7.65 8.73 20.94
CA TRP A 151 7.00 7.51 20.39
C TRP A 151 5.48 7.66 20.28
N ARG A 152 4.88 8.54 21.09
CA ARG A 152 3.46 8.92 21.03
C ARG A 152 3.00 9.45 19.68
N LYS A 153 3.93 9.90 18.83
CA LYS A 153 3.65 10.22 17.42
C LYS A 153 2.96 9.07 16.71
N LEU A 154 3.32 7.82 17.01
CA LEU A 154 2.75 6.64 16.33
C LEU A 154 1.35 6.25 16.86
N GLY A 155 0.99 6.68 18.07
CA GLY A 155 -0.32 6.40 18.69
C GLY A 155 -1.35 7.52 18.60
N GLY A 156 -0.98 8.69 18.07
CA GLY A 156 -1.85 9.86 17.99
C GLY A 156 -2.98 9.73 16.95
N ARG A 157 -3.65 10.84 16.64
CA ARG A 157 -4.71 10.94 15.63
C ARG A 157 -4.25 11.76 14.45
N ILE A 158 -4.35 11.18 13.25
CA ILE A 158 -4.07 11.91 12.01
C ILE A 158 -5.21 12.88 11.78
N ARG A 159 -4.90 14.17 11.70
CA ARG A 159 -5.87 15.24 11.45
C ARG A 159 -5.43 16.10 10.28
N ARG A 160 -6.41 16.63 9.55
CA ARG A 160 -6.21 17.63 8.51
C ARG A 160 -6.38 19.02 9.11
N GLY A 161 -5.31 19.79 9.11
CA GLY A 161 -5.34 21.18 9.57
C GLY A 161 -6.10 22.11 8.63
N LYS A 162 -6.40 23.32 9.09
CA LYS A 162 -7.01 24.40 8.29
C LYS A 162 -6.14 24.79 7.08
N ASP A 163 -4.83 24.57 7.17
CA ASP A 163 -3.85 24.76 6.10
C ASP A 163 -3.82 23.61 5.08
N GLY A 164 -4.70 22.62 5.23
CA GLY A 164 -4.77 21.43 4.39
C GLY A 164 -3.66 20.40 4.66
N LYS A 165 -2.74 20.67 5.59
CA LYS A 165 -1.63 19.77 5.94
C LYS A 165 -2.09 18.72 6.94
N LEU A 166 -1.52 17.53 6.82
CA LEU A 166 -1.76 16.46 7.77
C LEU A 166 -0.79 16.56 8.95
N LYS A 167 -1.31 16.44 10.16
CA LYS A 167 -0.56 16.40 11.42
C LYS A 167 -1.06 15.24 12.27
N ILE A 168 -0.22 14.74 13.16
CA ILE A 168 -0.61 13.78 14.17
C ILE A 168 -0.75 14.51 15.51
N HIS A 169 -1.94 14.44 16.08
CA HIS A 169 -2.27 15.05 17.36
C HIS A 169 -2.30 13.96 18.43
N SER A 170 -1.53 14.11 19.49
CA SER A 170 -1.43 13.12 20.56
C SER A 170 -1.85 13.73 21.90
N PRO A 171 -2.67 13.02 22.70
CA PRO A 171 -3.06 13.46 24.02
C PRO A 171 -1.87 13.40 25.00
N ALA A 172 -2.06 13.93 26.20
CA ALA A 172 -1.10 13.81 27.29
C ALA A 172 -0.81 12.33 27.63
N GLN A 173 -1.91 11.58 27.73
CA GLN A 173 -2.02 10.19 28.14
C GLN A 173 -3.04 9.51 27.24
N PHE A 174 -2.79 8.26 26.88
CA PHE A 174 -3.76 7.45 26.17
C PHE A 174 -4.73 6.81 27.18
N GLY A 175 -5.97 6.60 26.75
CA GLY A 175 -7.00 6.03 27.62
C GLY A 175 -8.03 5.26 26.80
N SER A 176 -9.08 4.77 27.44
CA SER A 176 -10.12 3.97 26.76
C SER A 176 -10.84 4.73 25.63
N LEU A 177 -11.01 6.05 25.77
CA LEU A 177 -11.62 6.92 24.75
C LEU A 177 -10.66 7.26 23.60
N LEU A 178 -9.37 7.39 23.92
CA LEU A 178 -8.30 7.70 22.97
C LEU A 178 -7.19 6.68 23.13
N PRO A 179 -7.40 5.42 22.69
CA PRO A 179 -6.37 4.40 22.80
C PRO A 179 -5.23 4.71 21.85
N ALA A 180 -4.01 4.31 22.23
CA ALA A 180 -2.83 4.48 21.39
C ALA A 180 -2.88 3.57 20.15
N ILE A 181 -3.51 2.39 20.28
CA ILE A 181 -3.57 1.33 19.28
C ILE A 181 -5.01 0.81 19.16
N ALA A 182 -5.43 0.43 17.96
CA ALA A 182 -6.61 -0.41 17.78
C ALA A 182 -6.23 -1.88 18.02
N PHE A 183 -6.69 -2.45 19.13
CA PHE A 183 -6.38 -3.83 19.51
C PHE A 183 -7.51 -4.80 19.17
N GLY A 184 -7.15 -5.93 18.56
CA GLY A 184 -8.01 -7.08 18.32
C GLY A 184 -7.37 -8.36 18.82
N HIS A 185 -8.17 -9.24 19.41
CA HIS A 185 -7.72 -10.56 19.88
C HIS A 185 -8.74 -11.63 19.51
N ASP A 186 -8.31 -12.59 18.69
CA ASP A 186 -9.05 -13.82 18.45
C ASP A 186 -8.49 -14.90 19.38
N ASP A 187 -9.29 -15.31 20.37
CA ASP A 187 -8.98 -16.45 21.21
C ASP A 187 -9.47 -17.75 20.54
N LEU A 188 -8.51 -18.52 20.03
CA LEU A 188 -8.71 -19.79 19.34
C LEU A 188 -8.02 -20.93 20.11
N SER A 189 -7.89 -20.77 21.44
CA SER A 189 -7.20 -21.72 22.33
C SER A 189 -7.76 -23.14 22.31
N ASP A 190 -8.98 -23.32 21.82
CA ASP A 190 -9.64 -24.62 21.68
C ASP A 190 -9.19 -25.40 20.43
N SER A 191 -8.38 -24.79 19.56
CA SER A 191 -7.89 -25.38 18.32
C SER A 191 -6.38 -25.20 18.14
N SER A 192 -5.76 -26.14 17.44
CA SER A 192 -4.38 -25.98 16.94
C SER A 192 -4.37 -25.11 15.68
N ILE A 193 -3.24 -24.47 15.40
CA ILE A 193 -3.06 -23.69 14.17
C ILE A 193 -3.27 -24.53 12.90
N GLU A 194 -2.98 -25.83 12.97
CA GLU A 194 -3.15 -26.79 11.88
C GLU A 194 -4.61 -27.14 11.58
N GLN A 195 -5.50 -27.00 12.57
CA GLN A 195 -6.94 -27.21 12.39
C GLN A 195 -7.64 -25.96 11.82
N HIS A 196 -6.99 -24.80 11.86
CA HIS A 196 -7.59 -23.55 11.42
C HIS A 196 -7.46 -23.37 9.91
N ARG A 197 -8.60 -23.15 9.23
CA ARG A 197 -8.75 -23.14 7.76
C ARG A 197 -7.74 -22.25 7.00
N VAL A 198 -7.35 -21.11 7.57
CA VAL A 198 -6.45 -20.14 6.93
C VAL A 198 -5.02 -20.29 7.46
N ALA A 199 -4.85 -20.19 8.77
CA ALA A 199 -3.55 -20.28 9.44
C ALA A 199 -2.78 -21.59 9.18
N SER A 200 -3.44 -22.72 8.92
CA SER A 200 -2.76 -23.97 8.53
C SER A 200 -2.04 -23.90 7.18
N LEU A 201 -2.43 -22.94 6.32
CA LEU A 201 -1.82 -22.69 5.02
C LEU A 201 -0.55 -21.82 5.12
N LEU A 202 -0.25 -21.25 6.30
CA LEU A 202 0.96 -20.46 6.47
C LEU A 202 2.19 -21.32 6.14
N PRO A 203 3.13 -20.81 5.32
CA PRO A 203 4.32 -21.55 4.94
C PRO A 203 5.06 -22.18 6.12
N LYS A 204 5.57 -23.39 5.88
CA LYS A 204 6.43 -24.14 6.80
C LYS A 204 7.80 -24.32 6.15
N PRO A 205 8.85 -24.63 6.93
CA PRO A 205 10.16 -24.90 6.39
C PRO A 205 10.05 -26.11 5.47
N THR A 206 10.55 -25.95 4.25
CA THR A 206 10.62 -27.02 3.26
C THR A 206 11.97 -26.98 2.57
N ARG A 207 12.42 -28.14 2.09
CA ARG A 207 13.66 -28.26 1.32
C ARG A 207 13.47 -27.90 -0.15
N ASP A 208 12.23 -27.91 -0.61
CA ASP A 208 11.88 -27.73 -2.01
C ASP A 208 11.38 -26.30 -2.26
N PRO A 209 11.80 -25.66 -3.36
CA PRO A 209 11.26 -24.37 -3.75
C PRO A 209 9.78 -24.50 -4.10
N PHE A 210 9.01 -23.44 -3.85
CA PHE A 210 7.61 -23.40 -4.25
C PHE A 210 7.18 -22.00 -4.66
N ILE A 211 6.12 -21.96 -5.47
CA ILE A 211 5.40 -20.74 -5.84
C ILE A 211 4.01 -20.84 -5.21
N GLY A 212 3.70 -19.93 -4.29
CA GLY A 212 2.40 -19.85 -3.64
C GLY A 212 1.29 -19.42 -4.61
N ASP A 213 0.04 -19.68 -4.25
CA ASP A 213 -1.13 -19.34 -5.08
C ASP A 213 -1.22 -17.83 -5.38
N SER A 214 -1.85 -17.50 -6.51
CA SER A 214 -2.29 -16.15 -6.89
C SER A 214 -3.05 -15.37 -5.81
N SER A 215 -3.79 -16.09 -4.98
CA SER A 215 -4.68 -15.57 -3.95
C SER A 215 -3.99 -15.42 -2.59
N PHE A 216 -2.66 -15.56 -2.51
CA PHE A 216 -1.91 -15.58 -1.25
C PHE A 216 -2.33 -14.48 -0.26
N ASN A 217 -2.40 -13.22 -0.71
CA ASN A 217 -2.82 -12.12 0.17
C ASN A 217 -4.28 -12.21 0.61
N ASP A 218 -5.16 -12.65 -0.28
CA ASP A 218 -6.60 -12.77 0.00
C ASP A 218 -6.87 -13.90 1.01
N VAL A 219 -6.12 -15.00 0.88
CA VAL A 219 -6.18 -16.14 1.79
C VAL A 219 -5.83 -15.71 3.22
N PHE A 220 -4.72 -14.99 3.42
CA PHE A 220 -4.27 -14.60 4.77
C PHE A 220 -4.85 -13.28 5.28
N ARG A 221 -5.69 -12.58 4.50
CA ARG A 221 -6.34 -11.34 4.92
C ARG A 221 -7.03 -11.42 6.29
N PRO A 222 -7.72 -12.53 6.65
CA PRO A 222 -8.33 -12.65 7.98
C PRO A 222 -7.33 -12.59 9.14
N LEU A 223 -6.06 -12.97 8.92
CA LEU A 223 -5.00 -12.94 9.94
C LEU A 223 -4.24 -11.61 9.99
N SER A 224 -4.58 -10.66 9.13
CA SER A 224 -3.76 -9.45 8.93
C SER A 224 -4.15 -8.27 9.80
N GLY A 225 -5.30 -8.30 10.48
CA GLY A 225 -5.89 -7.13 11.14
C GLY A 225 -6.31 -6.00 10.20
N LEU A 226 -6.00 -6.06 8.89
CA LEU A 226 -6.36 -4.99 7.93
C LEU A 226 -7.87 -4.83 7.76
N ALA A 227 -8.64 -5.90 7.97
CA ALA A 227 -10.09 -5.83 7.96
C ALA A 227 -10.67 -4.98 9.11
N MET A 228 -9.91 -4.82 10.20
CA MET A 228 -10.29 -4.00 11.36
C MET A 228 -9.94 -2.51 11.17
N MET A 229 -9.07 -2.21 10.21
CA MET A 229 -8.63 -0.85 9.93
C MET A 229 -9.63 -0.11 9.04
N PRO A 230 -9.81 1.21 9.22
CA PRO A 230 -10.55 2.01 8.26
C PRO A 230 -9.98 1.87 6.84
N GLN A 231 -10.86 1.95 5.84
CA GLN A 231 -10.50 1.58 4.46
C GLN A 231 -9.65 2.63 3.76
N THR A 232 -9.71 3.89 4.17
CA THR A 232 -8.93 4.98 3.59
C THR A 232 -8.27 5.84 4.66
N LEU A 233 -7.26 6.62 4.28
CA LEU A 233 -6.68 7.60 5.20
C LEU A 233 -7.72 8.66 5.63
N ASP A 234 -8.63 9.04 4.73
CA ASP A 234 -9.69 9.99 5.05
C ASP A 234 -10.73 9.36 6.00
N ASP A 235 -10.93 8.02 5.98
CA ASP A 235 -11.71 7.33 7.01
C ASP A 235 -11.03 7.37 8.37
N ILE A 236 -9.71 7.11 8.46
CA ILE A 236 -8.93 7.24 9.71
C ILE A 236 -9.13 8.65 10.29
N ILE A 237 -9.00 9.68 9.44
CA ILE A 237 -9.15 11.08 9.86
C ILE A 237 -10.59 11.34 10.33
N ARG A 238 -11.60 10.87 9.60
CA ARG A 238 -13.01 11.11 9.90
C ARG A 238 -13.46 10.40 11.18
N THR A 239 -13.01 9.18 11.41
CA THR A 239 -13.40 8.39 12.60
C THR A 239 -12.49 8.64 13.80
N GLU A 240 -11.43 9.44 13.62
CA GLU A 240 -10.37 9.63 14.60
C GLU A 240 -9.84 8.29 15.13
N ALA A 241 -9.64 7.33 14.22
CA ALA A 241 -9.07 6.04 14.57
C ALA A 241 -7.58 6.17 14.90
N PRO A 242 -7.04 5.38 15.86
CA PRO A 242 -5.59 5.22 15.99
C PRO A 242 -5.03 4.64 14.67
N PRO A 243 -3.91 5.18 14.15
CA PRO A 243 -3.37 4.74 12.87
C PRO A 243 -2.62 3.41 12.97
N LEU A 244 -2.25 2.97 14.18
CA LEU A 244 -1.60 1.69 14.43
C LEU A 244 -2.64 0.69 14.97
N SER A 245 -2.67 -0.52 14.40
CA SER A 245 -3.52 -1.61 14.86
C SER A 245 -2.71 -2.87 15.13
N LEU A 246 -2.98 -3.50 16.27
CA LEU A 246 -2.41 -4.77 16.68
C LEU A 246 -3.52 -5.82 16.71
N HIS A 247 -3.37 -6.88 15.94
CA HIS A 247 -4.29 -8.01 15.95
C HIS A 247 -3.52 -9.28 16.32
N VAL A 248 -3.99 -9.99 17.35
CA VAL A 248 -3.40 -11.23 17.83
C VAL A 248 -4.41 -12.36 17.65
N SER A 249 -4.00 -13.47 17.04
CA SER A 249 -4.78 -14.72 17.01
C SER A 249 -4.03 -15.78 17.80
N SER A 250 -4.62 -16.25 18.90
CA SER A 250 -3.99 -17.19 19.84
C SER A 250 -4.55 -18.60 19.65
N PHE A 251 -3.69 -19.55 19.28
CA PHE A 251 -4.06 -20.96 19.17
C PHE A 251 -3.56 -21.74 20.39
N SER A 252 -3.99 -23.00 20.54
CA SER A 252 -3.51 -23.89 21.61
C SER A 252 -2.00 -24.18 21.56
N ASP A 253 -1.35 -23.94 20.42
CA ASP A 253 0.02 -24.33 20.08
C ASP A 253 0.81 -23.28 19.27
N ALA A 254 0.25 -22.08 19.04
CA ALA A 254 0.92 -21.03 18.25
C ALA A 254 0.24 -19.67 18.45
N THR A 255 0.90 -18.61 17.99
CA THR A 255 0.33 -17.25 17.95
C THR A 255 0.62 -16.60 16.61
N VAL A 256 -0.36 -15.91 16.05
CA VAL A 256 -0.17 -15.01 14.91
C VAL A 256 -0.35 -13.58 15.41
N VAL A 257 0.65 -12.72 15.17
CA VAL A 257 0.63 -11.31 15.54
C VAL A 257 0.70 -10.49 14.25
N ALA A 258 -0.29 -9.62 14.03
CA ALA A 258 -0.32 -8.72 12.91
C ALA A 258 -0.27 -7.26 13.37
N LEU A 259 0.68 -6.50 12.81
CA LEU A 259 0.81 -5.07 13.08
C LEU A 259 0.53 -4.28 11.79
N SER A 260 -0.59 -3.54 11.80
CA SER A 260 -1.13 -2.82 10.65
C SER A 260 -1.06 -1.30 10.81
N TYR A 261 -0.71 -0.58 9.75
CA TYR A 261 -0.66 0.89 9.74
C TYR A 261 -0.78 1.49 8.33
N PRO A 262 -1.24 2.74 8.17
CA PRO A 262 -1.11 3.45 6.89
C PRO A 262 0.36 3.83 6.69
N HIS A 263 0.90 3.65 5.48
CA HIS A 263 2.33 3.84 5.18
C HIS A 263 2.81 5.30 5.41
N VAL A 264 1.89 6.25 5.51
CA VAL A 264 2.20 7.64 5.94
C VAL A 264 2.78 7.71 7.36
N LEU A 265 2.57 6.68 8.19
CA LEU A 265 2.98 6.67 9.59
C LEU A 265 4.48 6.37 9.74
N THR A 266 4.98 5.40 8.98
CA THR A 266 6.38 4.96 9.00
C THR A 266 6.73 4.12 7.79
N ASP A 267 8.02 4.04 7.44
CA ASP A 267 8.56 3.02 6.54
C ASP A 267 8.93 1.72 7.29
N ALA A 268 9.43 0.73 6.56
CA ALA A 268 9.81 -0.58 7.12
C ALA A 268 10.96 -0.50 8.15
N PHE A 269 11.86 0.47 8.05
CA PHE A 269 12.96 0.63 9.01
C PHE A 269 12.53 1.38 10.28
N GLY A 270 11.56 2.28 10.16
CA GLY A 270 10.88 2.81 11.33
C GLY A 270 10.04 1.74 12.03
N LEU A 271 9.45 0.79 11.30
CA LEU A 271 8.86 -0.41 11.91
C LEU A 271 9.92 -1.25 12.64
N ARG A 272 11.10 -1.51 12.04
CA ARG A 272 12.19 -2.23 12.73
C ARG A 272 12.53 -1.56 14.08
N SER A 273 12.61 -0.22 14.09
CA SER A 273 12.84 0.56 15.30
C SER A 273 11.71 0.38 16.33
N LEU A 274 10.45 0.35 15.86
CA LEU A 274 9.27 0.11 16.68
C LEU A 274 9.29 -1.31 17.30
N LEU A 275 9.54 -2.35 16.50
CA LEU A 275 9.59 -3.75 16.96
C LEU A 275 10.71 -3.98 17.99
N SER A 276 11.89 -3.43 17.74
CA SER A 276 13.03 -3.56 18.66
C SER A 276 12.74 -2.84 19.99
N SER A 277 12.16 -1.65 19.92
CA SER A 277 11.79 -0.88 21.11
C SER A 277 10.62 -1.52 21.87
N TRP A 278 9.68 -2.13 21.15
CA TRP A 278 8.56 -2.85 21.75
C TRP A 278 9.06 -4.07 22.51
N SER A 279 9.98 -4.84 21.94
CA SER A 279 10.63 -5.98 22.60
C SER A 279 11.32 -5.55 23.90
N LEU A 280 11.98 -4.38 23.93
CA LEU A 280 12.59 -3.83 25.15
C LEU A 280 11.55 -3.49 26.23
N VAL A 281 10.45 -2.84 25.88
CA VAL A 281 9.37 -2.53 26.83
C VAL A 281 8.71 -3.81 27.35
N LEU A 282 8.45 -4.77 26.47
CA LEU A 282 7.89 -6.08 26.83
C LEU A 282 8.78 -6.84 27.81
N ALA A 283 10.11 -6.67 27.71
CA ALA A 283 11.10 -7.22 28.64
C ALA A 283 11.29 -6.39 29.93
N GLY A 284 10.52 -5.31 30.14
CA GLY A 284 10.67 -4.42 31.30
C GLY A 284 11.91 -3.53 31.25
N ARG A 285 12.55 -3.38 30.07
CA ARG A 285 13.77 -2.61 29.84
C ARG A 285 13.47 -1.22 29.26
N GLU A 286 12.43 -0.55 29.76
CA GLU A 286 11.99 0.78 29.27
C GLU A 286 13.13 1.81 29.23
N THR A 287 14.04 1.78 30.19
CA THR A 287 15.18 2.72 30.27
C THR A 287 16.18 2.56 29.13
N GLN A 288 16.11 1.47 28.38
CA GLN A 288 16.97 1.18 27.24
C GLN A 288 16.31 1.48 25.90
N VAL A 289 15.04 1.90 25.92
CA VAL A 289 14.31 2.31 24.72
C VAL A 289 14.98 3.58 24.16
N PRO A 290 15.45 3.57 22.91
CA PRO A 290 16.03 4.75 22.29
C PRO A 290 14.98 5.86 22.14
N ALA A 291 15.42 7.11 22.33
CA ALA A 291 14.56 8.26 22.06
C ALA A 291 14.26 8.36 20.57
N LEU A 292 12.98 8.56 20.21
CA LEU A 292 12.58 8.73 18.82
C LEU A 292 13.08 10.09 18.29
N ARG A 293 13.94 10.07 17.28
CA ARG A 293 14.46 11.28 16.63
C ARG A 293 13.59 11.68 15.43
N GLY A 294 13.67 12.95 15.04
CA GLY A 294 12.96 13.47 13.86
C GLY A 294 11.43 13.52 14.00
N ALA A 295 10.90 13.44 15.22
CA ALA A 295 9.46 13.45 15.45
C ALA A 295 8.80 14.75 14.97
N THR A 296 9.43 15.89 15.26
CA THR A 296 8.99 17.25 14.90
C THR A 296 9.81 17.89 13.78
N THR A 297 11.04 17.43 13.55
CA THR A 297 11.96 17.98 12.55
C THR A 297 12.14 17.00 11.38
N ASP A 298 12.00 17.49 10.15
CA ASP A 298 12.33 16.73 8.94
C ASP A 298 13.86 16.65 8.78
N LEU A 299 14.44 15.52 9.18
CA LEU A 299 15.90 15.35 9.16
C LEU A 299 16.48 15.37 7.73
N LEU A 300 15.71 14.93 6.74
CA LEU A 300 16.17 14.91 5.35
C LEU A 300 16.20 16.32 4.75
N ARG A 301 15.16 17.12 5.01
CA ARG A 301 15.13 18.53 4.59
C ARG A 301 16.22 19.33 5.28
N GLU A 302 16.44 19.09 6.57
CA GLU A 302 17.50 19.74 7.33
C GLU A 302 18.89 19.37 6.82
N ALA A 303 19.12 18.10 6.45
CA ALA A 303 20.37 17.66 5.83
C ALA A 303 20.67 18.41 4.52
N VAL A 304 19.66 18.54 3.65
CA VAL A 304 19.78 19.33 2.41
C VAL A 304 20.10 20.79 2.73
N ARG A 305 19.35 21.42 3.65
CA ARG A 305 19.55 22.83 4.02
C ARG A 305 20.97 23.09 4.52
N ARG A 306 21.48 22.26 5.43
CA ARG A 306 22.82 22.39 5.99
C ARG A 306 23.91 22.16 4.94
N SER A 307 23.72 21.17 4.06
CA SER A 307 24.63 20.93 2.95
C SER A 307 24.69 22.10 1.97
N GLU A 308 23.55 22.73 1.64
CA GLU A 308 23.49 23.94 0.81
C GLU A 308 24.10 25.17 1.51
N ALA A 309 23.99 25.28 2.84
CA ALA A 309 24.63 26.33 3.62
C ALA A 309 26.14 26.13 3.82
N GLY A 310 26.66 24.91 3.57
CA GLY A 310 28.06 24.58 3.85
C GLY A 310 28.33 24.22 5.32
N GLU A 311 27.27 23.92 6.05
CA GLU A 311 27.24 23.58 7.47
C GLU A 311 27.16 22.06 7.70
N ALA A 312 27.19 21.26 6.63
CA ALA A 312 27.24 19.81 6.71
C ALA A 312 28.62 19.33 7.19
N PRO A 313 28.69 18.37 8.13
CA PRO A 313 29.93 17.68 8.48
C PRO A 313 30.71 17.24 7.23
N GLY A 314 32.02 17.48 7.22
CA GLY A 314 32.88 17.15 6.07
C GLY A 314 32.72 18.05 4.85
N GLY A 315 31.90 19.10 4.90
CA GLY A 315 31.72 20.04 3.80
C GLY A 315 31.00 19.44 2.58
N VAL A 316 30.30 18.32 2.76
CA VAL A 316 29.59 17.60 1.69
C VAL A 316 28.55 18.51 1.04
N ARG A 317 28.57 18.60 -0.30
CA ARG A 317 27.65 19.41 -1.10
C ARG A 317 26.75 18.56 -1.98
N PRO A 318 25.53 19.02 -2.32
CA PRO A 318 24.64 18.26 -3.18
C PRO A 318 25.11 18.29 -4.64
N GLU A 319 25.27 17.12 -5.25
CA GLU A 319 25.67 16.98 -6.65
C GLU A 319 24.48 16.99 -7.61
N THR A 320 24.78 17.14 -8.91
CA THR A 320 23.80 16.82 -9.95
C THR A 320 23.65 15.31 -10.01
N HIS A 321 22.40 14.84 -10.11
CA HIS A 321 22.13 13.41 -10.13
C HIS A 321 22.85 12.72 -11.29
N VAL A 322 23.50 11.59 -11.03
CA VAL A 322 24.34 10.87 -12.00
C VAL A 322 23.58 10.45 -13.26
N LEU A 323 22.27 10.26 -13.16
CA LEU A 323 21.40 9.91 -14.30
C LEU A 323 20.73 11.11 -14.97
N GLU A 324 21.06 12.35 -14.59
CA GLU A 324 20.37 13.55 -15.11
C GLU A 324 20.41 13.64 -16.63
N SER A 325 21.51 13.21 -17.26
CA SER A 325 21.70 13.20 -18.72
C SER A 325 20.72 12.30 -19.47
N ILE A 326 20.15 11.29 -18.81
CA ILE A 326 19.17 10.34 -19.37
C ILE A 326 17.80 10.48 -18.71
N ARG A 327 17.57 11.59 -18.00
CA ARG A 327 16.27 11.92 -17.44
C ARG A 327 15.27 12.18 -18.56
N LEU A 328 14.14 11.48 -18.52
CA LEU A 328 13.10 11.66 -19.54
C LEU A 328 12.44 13.03 -19.41
N GLY A 329 12.38 13.77 -20.51
CA GLY A 329 11.56 14.98 -20.62
C GLY A 329 10.06 14.67 -20.59
N LYS A 330 9.22 15.71 -20.45
CA LYS A 330 7.76 15.58 -20.33
C LYS A 330 7.14 14.75 -21.47
N LEU A 331 7.48 15.05 -22.73
CA LEU A 331 6.96 14.32 -23.89
C LEU A 331 7.33 12.83 -23.88
N ALA A 332 8.59 12.52 -23.55
CA ALA A 332 9.07 11.15 -23.47
C ALA A 332 8.37 10.37 -22.35
N LYS A 333 8.22 10.98 -21.16
CA LYS A 333 7.43 10.41 -20.06
C LYS A 333 5.98 10.13 -20.49
N THR A 334 5.31 11.09 -21.13
CA THR A 334 3.92 10.91 -21.62
C THR A 334 3.83 9.76 -22.63
N LYS A 335 4.75 9.67 -23.59
CA LYS A 335 4.79 8.56 -24.56
C LYS A 335 4.99 7.21 -23.88
N MET A 336 5.88 7.13 -22.90
CA MET A 336 6.10 5.92 -22.10
C MET A 336 4.82 5.50 -21.38
N LEU A 337 4.15 6.44 -20.70
CA LEU A 337 2.91 6.20 -19.95
C LEU A 337 1.76 5.73 -20.83
N LEU A 338 1.53 6.38 -21.97
CA LEU A 338 0.49 5.98 -22.94
C LEU A 338 0.72 4.56 -23.45
N ARG A 339 1.97 4.19 -23.72
CA ARG A 339 2.32 2.84 -24.14
C ARG A 339 2.06 1.82 -23.02
N LEU A 340 2.49 2.10 -21.80
CA LEU A 340 2.26 1.20 -20.66
C LEU A 340 0.77 1.00 -20.39
N ALA A 341 -0.04 2.05 -20.50
CA ALA A 341 -1.50 1.95 -20.39
C ALA A 341 -2.10 1.10 -21.51
N ALA A 342 -1.68 1.31 -22.76
CA ALA A 342 -2.15 0.53 -23.90
C ALA A 342 -1.78 -0.97 -23.78
N GLU A 343 -0.60 -1.29 -23.23
CA GLU A 343 -0.20 -2.67 -22.94
C GLU A 343 -1.04 -3.28 -21.80
N ARG A 344 -1.30 -2.51 -20.74
CA ARG A 344 -2.14 -2.96 -19.61
C ARG A 344 -3.56 -3.30 -20.06
N MET A 345 -4.16 -2.49 -20.94
CA MET A 345 -5.50 -2.74 -21.47
C MET A 345 -5.62 -4.03 -22.32
N LYS A 346 -4.49 -4.56 -22.80
CA LYS A 346 -4.45 -5.79 -23.62
C LYS A 346 -4.13 -7.04 -22.80
N LYS A 347 -3.47 -6.88 -21.65
CA LYS A 347 -2.96 -8.00 -20.85
C LYS A 347 -3.90 -8.30 -19.69
N PRO A 348 -4.00 -9.58 -19.26
CA PRO A 348 -4.71 -9.91 -18.04
C PRO A 348 -4.09 -9.21 -16.83
N GLU A 349 -4.88 -9.08 -15.78
CA GLU A 349 -4.46 -8.46 -14.54
C GLU A 349 -3.25 -9.20 -13.94
N PRO A 350 -2.17 -8.48 -13.58
CA PRO A 350 -1.03 -9.10 -12.92
C PRO A 350 -1.49 -9.77 -11.63
N GLN A 351 -1.11 -11.03 -11.44
CA GLN A 351 -1.42 -11.75 -10.23
C GLN A 351 -0.22 -11.69 -9.28
N GLN A 352 -0.47 -11.44 -8.00
CA GLN A 352 0.56 -11.51 -6.98
C GLN A 352 0.94 -12.98 -6.72
N ARG A 353 2.21 -13.23 -6.40
CA ARG A 353 2.73 -14.55 -6.06
C ARG A 353 3.75 -14.42 -4.95
N VAL A 354 3.89 -15.49 -4.16
CA VAL A 354 5.00 -15.67 -3.22
C VAL A 354 5.92 -16.74 -3.79
N ILE A 355 7.22 -16.52 -3.73
CA ILE A 355 8.23 -17.48 -4.15
C ILE A 355 9.09 -17.80 -2.95
N PHE A 356 9.18 -19.08 -2.60
CA PHE A 356 10.10 -19.57 -1.59
C PHE A 356 11.32 -20.20 -2.26
N LEU A 357 12.50 -19.77 -1.86
CA LEU A 357 13.78 -20.29 -2.33
C LEU A 357 14.54 -20.87 -1.13
N PRO A 358 14.77 -22.20 -1.09
CA PRO A 358 15.57 -22.83 -0.05
C PRO A 358 17.02 -22.30 -0.08
N GLU A 359 17.67 -22.26 1.09
CA GLU A 359 19.05 -21.79 1.23
C GLU A 359 20.00 -22.48 0.24
N ALA A 360 19.89 -23.81 0.08
CA ALA A 360 20.73 -24.56 -0.85
C ALA A 360 20.61 -24.10 -2.31
N LEU A 361 19.43 -23.63 -2.73
CA LEU A 361 19.24 -23.06 -4.07
C LEU A 361 19.86 -21.67 -4.18
N VAL A 362 19.69 -20.84 -3.15
CA VAL A 362 20.30 -19.52 -3.06
C VAL A 362 21.84 -19.62 -3.08
N THR A 363 22.42 -20.57 -2.33
CA THR A 363 23.86 -20.83 -2.32
C THR A 363 24.37 -21.29 -3.69
N ARG A 364 23.62 -22.15 -4.40
CA ARG A 364 23.99 -22.55 -5.77
C ARG A 364 24.02 -21.36 -6.73
N LEU A 365 23.03 -20.47 -6.66
CA LEU A 365 23.02 -19.24 -7.45
C LEU A 365 24.25 -18.36 -7.16
N GLN A 366 24.66 -18.25 -5.90
CA GLN A 366 25.88 -17.51 -5.52
C GLN A 366 27.17 -18.18 -6.01
N GLN A 367 27.28 -19.51 -5.96
CA GLN A 367 28.49 -20.23 -6.38
C GLN A 367 28.83 -19.98 -7.85
N THR A 368 27.84 -19.72 -8.69
CA THR A 368 28.06 -19.33 -10.09
C THR A 368 28.62 -17.91 -10.25
N THR A 369 28.64 -17.10 -9.19
CA THR A 369 28.96 -15.66 -9.23
C THR A 369 29.74 -15.19 -7.97
N SER A 370 30.98 -15.66 -7.82
CA SER A 370 31.80 -15.55 -6.59
C SER A 370 32.14 -14.14 -6.06
N SER A 371 31.66 -13.06 -6.67
CA SER A 371 31.88 -11.67 -6.24
C SER A 371 30.60 -10.83 -6.10
N ILE A 372 29.43 -11.45 -6.22
CA ILE A 372 28.13 -10.76 -6.23
C ILE A 372 27.35 -11.07 -4.95
N SER A 373 26.67 -10.06 -4.39
CA SER A 373 25.84 -10.29 -3.21
C SER A 373 24.61 -11.13 -3.55
N THR A 374 24.09 -11.86 -2.55
CA THR A 374 22.85 -12.64 -2.67
C THR A 374 21.69 -11.81 -3.19
N GLY A 375 21.54 -10.59 -2.66
CA GLY A 375 20.47 -9.68 -3.06
C GLY A 375 20.57 -9.34 -4.55
N ASP A 376 21.75 -8.90 -5.02
CA ASP A 376 21.90 -8.48 -6.42
C ASP A 376 21.65 -9.63 -7.41
N ILE A 377 22.11 -10.86 -7.08
CA ILE A 377 21.91 -12.00 -7.97
C ILE A 377 20.44 -12.42 -8.03
N LEU A 378 19.72 -12.36 -6.91
CA LEU A 378 18.27 -12.62 -6.88
C LEU A 378 17.49 -11.55 -7.65
N VAL A 379 17.87 -10.28 -7.53
CA VAL A 379 17.30 -9.19 -8.33
C VAL A 379 17.54 -9.45 -9.81
N ALA A 380 18.77 -9.78 -10.21
CA ALA A 380 19.09 -10.09 -11.60
C ALA A 380 18.27 -11.26 -12.14
N TRP A 381 18.12 -12.33 -11.36
CA TRP A 381 17.33 -13.50 -11.71
C TRP A 381 15.85 -13.14 -11.91
N LEU A 382 15.24 -12.41 -10.97
CA LEU A 382 13.84 -11.96 -11.09
C LEU A 382 13.63 -11.08 -12.32
N VAL A 383 14.53 -10.12 -12.55
CA VAL A 383 14.44 -9.17 -13.67
C VAL A 383 14.52 -9.88 -15.00
N ARG A 384 15.49 -10.78 -15.17
CA ARG A 384 15.65 -11.56 -16.40
C ARG A 384 14.43 -12.47 -16.62
N GLY A 385 13.97 -13.16 -15.58
CA GLY A 385 12.80 -14.03 -15.64
C GLY A 385 11.54 -13.28 -16.08
N ILE A 386 11.24 -12.15 -15.44
CA ILE A 386 10.08 -11.31 -15.79
C ILE A 386 10.21 -10.75 -17.20
N ALA A 387 11.38 -10.22 -17.57
CA ALA A 387 11.59 -9.61 -18.88
C ALA A 387 11.45 -10.63 -20.03
N THR A 388 11.91 -11.87 -19.80
CA THR A 388 11.83 -12.96 -20.78
C THR A 388 10.41 -13.49 -20.91
N ALA A 389 9.70 -13.68 -19.78
CA ALA A 389 8.31 -14.13 -19.77
C ALA A 389 7.34 -13.12 -20.43
N ALA A 390 7.64 -11.82 -20.34
CA ALA A 390 6.74 -10.77 -20.80
C ALA A 390 6.63 -10.63 -22.33
N VAL A 391 7.56 -11.19 -23.12
CA VAL A 391 7.71 -10.84 -24.55
C VAL A 391 8.04 -12.01 -25.49
N SER A 392 7.94 -13.28 -25.06
CA SER A 392 8.12 -14.41 -26.00
C SER A 392 7.18 -14.27 -27.22
N PRO A 393 7.67 -14.25 -28.49
CA PRO A 393 9.00 -14.68 -28.99
C PRO A 393 10.00 -13.54 -29.36
N LYS A 394 9.84 -12.31 -28.89
CA LYS A 394 10.75 -11.19 -29.17
C LYS A 394 11.88 -11.11 -28.13
N PRO A 395 13.04 -10.50 -28.45
CA PRO A 395 14.04 -10.25 -27.43
C PRO A 395 13.43 -9.39 -26.30
N PRO A 396 13.87 -9.59 -25.04
CA PRO A 396 13.40 -8.81 -23.90
C PRO A 396 13.44 -7.30 -24.21
N PRO A 397 12.49 -6.50 -23.70
CA PRO A 397 12.55 -5.07 -23.86
C PRO A 397 13.69 -4.51 -22.99
N PRO A 398 14.19 -3.30 -23.25
CA PRO A 398 14.98 -2.59 -22.24
C PRO A 398 14.16 -2.47 -20.95
N VAL A 399 14.84 -2.47 -19.82
CA VAL A 399 14.23 -2.43 -18.49
C VAL A 399 14.83 -1.27 -17.71
N THR A 400 14.00 -0.54 -16.98
CA THR A 400 14.49 0.37 -15.93
C THR A 400 14.11 -0.24 -14.60
N LEU A 401 15.10 -0.76 -13.88
CA LEU A 401 14.88 -1.19 -12.50
C LEU A 401 14.75 0.04 -11.62
N ILE A 402 13.76 0.04 -10.76
CA ILE A 402 13.52 1.06 -9.76
C ILE A 402 13.69 0.35 -8.43
N SER A 403 14.67 0.76 -7.62
CA SER A 403 14.93 0.13 -6.32
C SER A 403 14.76 1.12 -5.19
N ALA A 404 13.97 0.73 -4.19
CA ALA A 404 13.81 1.49 -2.96
C ALA A 404 15.11 1.41 -2.14
N ALA A 405 15.69 2.57 -1.82
CA ALA A 405 16.89 2.70 -1.01
C ALA A 405 16.57 3.49 0.27
N ASN A 406 17.18 3.06 1.39
CA ASN A 406 16.98 3.67 2.69
C ASN A 406 18.04 4.76 2.92
N ALA A 407 17.60 6.02 3.00
CA ALA A 407 18.47 7.16 3.21
C ALA A 407 19.23 7.10 4.55
N ARG A 408 18.72 6.37 5.56
CA ARG A 408 19.41 6.19 6.85
C ARG A 408 20.83 5.62 6.68
N PHE A 409 21.07 4.79 5.67
CA PHE A 409 22.37 4.18 5.41
C PHE A 409 23.30 5.03 4.53
N HIS A 410 22.79 6.12 3.97
CA HIS A 410 23.47 6.91 2.94
C HIS A 410 23.57 8.40 3.29
N LEU A 411 23.15 8.80 4.50
CA LEU A 411 23.21 10.17 5.02
C LEU A 411 23.96 10.26 6.38
N PRO A 412 25.23 9.81 6.48
CA PRO A 412 25.98 9.80 7.73
C PRO A 412 26.18 11.20 8.35
N SER A 413 26.07 12.27 7.55
CA SER A 413 26.15 13.65 8.07
C SER A 413 24.92 14.09 8.88
N ALA A 414 23.80 13.38 8.75
CA ALA A 414 22.52 13.75 9.35
C ALA A 414 21.89 12.65 10.22
N VAL A 415 22.19 11.39 9.94
CA VAL A 415 21.63 10.21 10.62
C VAL A 415 22.76 9.36 11.15
N LYS A 416 22.69 9.02 12.43
CA LYS A 416 23.66 8.09 13.03
C LYS A 416 23.15 6.64 12.92
N PRO A 417 24.07 5.66 12.90
CA PRO A 417 23.71 4.27 13.16
C PRO A 417 22.90 4.17 14.45
N ASP A 418 21.89 3.29 14.46
CA ASP A 418 21.06 2.95 15.63
C ASP A 418 20.12 4.06 16.16
N GLU A 419 20.01 5.20 15.47
CA GLU A 419 18.97 6.19 15.80
C GLU A 419 17.58 5.64 15.50
N ALA A 420 16.71 5.62 16.50
CA ALA A 420 15.30 5.28 16.32
C ALA A 420 14.58 6.38 15.55
N LEU A 421 14.04 6.03 14.38
CA LEU A 421 13.45 6.97 13.43
C LEU A 421 12.20 6.39 12.79
N ALA A 422 11.05 7.03 13.02
CA ALA A 422 9.77 6.59 12.45
C ALA A 422 9.41 7.23 11.11
N GLN A 423 10.03 8.35 10.72
CA GLN A 423 9.69 9.03 9.45
C GLN A 423 10.03 8.16 8.23
N ASN A 424 9.33 8.34 7.11
CA ASN A 424 9.70 7.71 5.84
C ASN A 424 11.01 8.33 5.32
N MET A 425 12.04 7.51 5.10
CA MET A 425 13.34 7.92 4.56
C MET A 425 13.73 7.07 3.36
N VAL A 426 12.77 6.85 2.46
CA VAL A 426 12.96 6.04 1.26
C VAL A 426 13.10 6.94 0.04
N PHE A 427 14.06 6.63 -0.81
CA PHE A 427 14.20 7.23 -2.14
C PHE A 427 14.32 6.14 -3.20
N MET A 428 14.09 6.51 -4.46
CA MET A 428 14.14 5.57 -5.59
C MET A 428 15.44 5.75 -6.36
N THR A 429 16.18 4.65 -6.48
CA THR A 429 17.33 4.53 -7.39
C THR A 429 16.89 3.88 -8.68
N HIS A 430 17.59 4.17 -9.78
CA HIS A 430 17.22 3.67 -11.10
C HIS A 430 18.40 2.95 -11.75
N THR A 431 18.16 1.77 -12.32
CA THR A 431 19.15 1.04 -13.13
C THR A 431 18.56 0.80 -14.51
N PRO A 432 18.78 1.72 -15.47
CA PRO A 432 18.47 1.45 -16.87
C PRO A 432 19.37 0.33 -17.40
N LEU A 433 18.73 -0.65 -18.04
CA LEU A 433 19.34 -1.80 -18.70
C LEU A 433 18.89 -1.80 -20.16
N THR A 434 19.84 -1.93 -21.08
CA THR A 434 19.53 -2.10 -22.49
C THR A 434 18.88 -3.47 -22.73
N ARG A 435 18.34 -3.67 -23.93
CA ARG A 435 17.83 -4.96 -24.40
C ARG A 435 18.89 -6.06 -24.29
N GLU A 436 20.12 -5.75 -24.70
CA GLU A 436 21.26 -6.67 -24.71
C GLU A 436 21.68 -7.03 -23.29
N GLN A 437 21.72 -6.06 -22.38
CA GLN A 437 22.02 -6.30 -20.97
C GLN A 437 20.93 -7.16 -20.30
N THR A 438 19.67 -6.85 -20.56
CA THR A 438 18.52 -7.58 -20.01
C THR A 438 18.46 -9.04 -20.48
N ALA A 439 18.86 -9.30 -21.73
CA ALA A 439 18.96 -10.65 -22.29
C ALA A 439 20.27 -11.38 -21.94
N GLY A 440 21.20 -10.70 -21.27
CA GLY A 440 22.53 -11.22 -20.97
C GLY A 440 22.59 -12.17 -19.76
N PRO A 441 23.82 -12.56 -19.36
CA PRO A 441 24.03 -13.36 -18.15
C PRO A 441 23.58 -12.64 -16.88
N LEU A 442 23.10 -13.40 -15.88
CA LEU A 442 22.67 -12.86 -14.57
C LEU A 442 23.75 -11.99 -13.93
N GLU A 443 25.01 -12.44 -14.03
CA GLU A 443 26.15 -11.73 -13.48
C GLU A 443 26.28 -10.30 -14.06
N GLY A 444 26.04 -10.13 -15.35
CA GLY A 444 26.09 -8.81 -16.00
C GLY A 444 25.00 -7.87 -15.49
N ILE A 445 23.79 -8.37 -15.32
CA ILE A 445 22.65 -7.63 -14.77
C ILE A 445 22.93 -7.24 -13.32
N ALA A 446 23.40 -8.19 -12.49
CA ALA A 446 23.69 -7.96 -11.08
C ALA A 446 24.82 -6.95 -10.87
N ARG A 447 25.91 -7.03 -11.64
CA ARG A 447 26.99 -6.02 -11.59
C ARG A 447 26.51 -4.64 -12.02
N ALA A 448 25.72 -4.56 -13.10
CA ALA A 448 25.15 -3.30 -13.55
C ALA A 448 24.26 -2.67 -12.48
N PHE A 449 23.36 -3.47 -11.89
CA PHE A 449 22.52 -3.07 -10.76
C PHE A 449 23.36 -2.52 -9.60
N ARG A 450 24.28 -3.34 -9.05
CA ARG A 450 25.15 -2.92 -7.94
C ARG A 450 25.90 -1.62 -8.22
N SER A 451 26.54 -1.51 -9.39
CA SER A 451 27.32 -0.33 -9.75
C SER A 451 26.48 0.95 -9.83
N GLN A 452 25.27 0.86 -10.41
CA GLN A 452 24.40 2.01 -10.59
C GLN A 452 23.74 2.43 -9.28
N ILE A 453 23.38 1.46 -8.42
CA ILE A 453 22.92 1.75 -7.05
C ILE A 453 24.01 2.51 -6.31
N GLN A 454 25.23 1.97 -6.26
CA GLN A 454 26.36 2.62 -5.55
C GLN A 454 26.65 4.03 -6.07
N ALA A 455 26.53 4.26 -7.38
CA ALA A 455 26.72 5.59 -7.97
C ALA A 455 25.63 6.59 -7.54
N GLN A 456 24.43 6.14 -7.20
CA GLN A 456 23.31 6.99 -6.79
C GLN A 456 23.18 7.15 -5.27
N THR A 457 23.76 6.25 -4.50
CA THR A 457 23.62 6.21 -3.03
C THR A 457 24.79 6.82 -2.28
N THR A 458 25.70 7.52 -2.98
CA THR A 458 26.66 8.39 -2.30
C THR A 458 25.92 9.56 -1.63
N GLU A 459 26.43 10.04 -0.50
CA GLU A 459 25.79 11.14 0.21
C GLU A 459 25.58 12.41 -0.64
N PRO A 460 26.57 12.89 -1.44
CA PRO A 460 26.36 14.01 -2.36
C PRO A 460 25.23 13.78 -3.37
N GLN A 461 25.12 12.56 -3.92
CA GLN A 461 24.11 12.20 -4.92
C GLN A 461 22.72 12.13 -4.30
N LEU A 462 22.60 11.55 -3.11
CA LEU A 462 21.35 11.51 -2.36
C LEU A 462 20.90 12.90 -1.94
N LEU A 463 21.79 13.76 -1.45
CA LEU A 463 21.48 15.16 -1.16
C LEU A 463 21.03 15.91 -2.42
N GLY A 464 21.68 15.64 -3.56
CA GLY A 464 21.30 16.18 -4.86
C GLY A 464 19.87 15.79 -5.28
N LEU A 465 19.53 14.51 -5.11
CA LEU A 465 18.20 13.97 -5.38
C LEU A 465 17.16 14.56 -4.42
N LEU A 466 17.42 14.57 -3.11
CA LEU A 466 16.53 15.16 -2.10
C LEU A 466 16.28 16.65 -2.37
N ARG A 467 17.30 17.40 -2.78
CA ARG A 467 17.17 18.80 -3.19
C ARG A 467 16.18 18.96 -4.36
N SER A 468 16.30 18.14 -5.40
CA SER A 468 15.35 18.14 -6.52
C SER A 468 13.94 17.79 -6.06
N THR A 469 13.82 16.74 -5.23
CA THR A 469 12.55 16.27 -4.67
C THR A 469 11.86 17.35 -3.85
N TYR A 470 12.55 18.00 -2.91
CA TYR A 470 11.96 19.05 -2.09
C TYR A 470 11.58 20.28 -2.90
N ARG A 471 12.37 20.68 -3.91
CA ARG A 471 11.99 21.76 -4.83
C ARG A 471 10.70 21.44 -5.59
N ALA A 472 10.54 20.20 -6.06
CA ALA A 472 9.30 19.77 -6.71
C ALA A 472 8.11 19.82 -5.75
N LEU A 473 8.27 19.27 -4.54
CA LEU A 473 7.22 19.26 -3.52
C LEU A 473 6.82 20.67 -3.06
N ASP A 474 7.78 21.57 -2.90
CA ASP A 474 7.54 22.98 -2.54
C ASP A 474 6.81 23.74 -3.66
N ALA A 475 7.01 23.32 -4.92
CA ALA A 475 6.25 23.79 -6.08
C ALA A 475 4.88 23.10 -6.26
N GLY A 476 4.46 22.24 -5.31
CA GLY A 476 3.20 21.49 -5.39
C GLY A 476 3.20 20.40 -6.47
N GLN A 477 4.37 20.01 -6.96
CA GLN A 477 4.57 18.96 -7.95
C GLN A 477 4.96 17.66 -7.26
N GLU A 478 4.67 16.52 -7.90
CA GLU A 478 5.22 15.25 -7.40
C GLU A 478 6.51 14.85 -8.10
N PRO A 479 7.47 14.32 -7.32
CA PRO A 479 8.80 13.99 -7.77
C PRO A 479 8.77 12.67 -8.56
N LEU A 480 8.20 12.70 -9.76
CA LEU A 480 8.09 11.55 -10.67
C LEU A 480 9.20 11.60 -11.71
N ASP A 481 10.44 11.44 -11.26
CA ASP A 481 11.57 11.30 -12.14
C ASP A 481 11.68 9.90 -12.73
N VAL A 482 11.99 9.86 -14.02
CA VAL A 482 12.09 8.64 -14.80
C VAL A 482 13.37 8.77 -15.61
N TYR A 483 14.20 7.75 -15.53
CA TYR A 483 15.52 7.69 -16.15
C TYR A 483 15.61 6.49 -17.09
N GLY A 484 16.32 6.66 -18.19
CA GLY A 484 16.53 5.62 -19.19
C GLY A 484 15.73 5.84 -20.47
N GLU A 485 15.44 4.76 -21.19
CA GLU A 485 14.80 4.85 -22.51
C GLU A 485 13.28 4.98 -22.41
N THR A 486 12.66 5.69 -23.36
CA THR A 486 11.18 5.78 -23.45
C THR A 486 10.52 4.42 -23.72
N SER A 487 11.27 3.47 -24.29
CA SER A 487 10.87 2.08 -24.51
C SER A 487 11.10 1.16 -23.32
N ALA A 488 11.72 1.62 -22.23
CA ALA A 488 12.02 0.77 -21.09
C ALA A 488 10.75 0.32 -20.36
N VAL A 489 10.73 -0.92 -19.88
CA VAL A 489 9.70 -1.42 -18.96
C VAL A 489 10.17 -1.12 -17.54
N PRO A 490 9.41 -0.34 -16.74
CA PRO A 490 9.76 -0.12 -15.35
C PRO A 490 9.49 -1.37 -14.52
N MET A 491 10.46 -1.79 -13.70
CA MET A 491 10.28 -2.86 -12.72
C MET A 491 10.70 -2.35 -11.35
N LEU A 492 9.76 -2.38 -10.39
CA LEU A 492 10.01 -1.98 -9.02
C LEU A 492 10.51 -3.17 -8.21
N VAL A 493 11.61 -2.99 -7.50
CA VAL A 493 12.17 -3.95 -6.55
C VAL A 493 12.33 -3.27 -5.20
N ASN A 494 11.85 -3.93 -4.16
CA ASN A 494 11.98 -3.45 -2.79
C ASN A 494 12.62 -4.57 -1.95
N ASP A 495 13.92 -4.42 -1.67
CA ASP A 495 14.64 -5.36 -0.81
C ASP A 495 14.40 -4.98 0.66
N LEU A 496 13.73 -5.87 1.39
CA LEU A 496 13.40 -5.70 2.81
C LEU A 496 14.25 -6.59 3.72
N THR A 497 15.29 -7.24 3.20
CA THR A 497 16.12 -8.18 3.97
C THR A 497 16.75 -7.51 5.19
N ASP A 498 17.29 -6.31 5.01
CA ASP A 498 17.94 -5.54 6.07
C ASP A 498 16.96 -4.98 7.13
N VAL A 499 15.65 -5.10 6.92
CA VAL A 499 14.65 -4.81 7.96
C VAL A 499 14.77 -5.81 9.10
N ASP A 500 15.18 -7.05 8.79
CA ASP A 500 15.45 -8.11 9.76
C ASP A 500 14.37 -8.23 10.85
N VAL A 501 13.12 -8.44 10.43
CA VAL A 501 11.98 -8.59 11.36
C VAL A 501 12.22 -9.75 12.34
N TYR A 502 12.88 -10.82 11.87
CA TYR A 502 13.22 -11.98 12.68
C TYR A 502 14.16 -11.62 13.83
N GLY A 503 15.21 -10.82 13.58
CA GLY A 503 16.13 -10.36 14.63
C GLY A 503 15.62 -9.17 15.45
N ALA A 504 14.69 -8.36 14.91
CA ALA A 504 14.14 -7.21 15.60
C ALA A 504 13.08 -7.54 16.66
N VAL A 505 12.54 -8.76 16.64
CA VAL A 505 11.46 -9.21 17.52
C VAL A 505 12.00 -10.21 18.54
N ASP A 506 11.89 -9.83 19.82
CA ASP A 506 12.15 -10.71 20.96
C ASP A 506 10.95 -10.65 21.91
N PHE A 507 9.99 -11.55 21.69
CA PHE A 507 8.78 -11.68 22.52
C PHE A 507 8.87 -12.82 23.52
N ALA A 508 10.08 -13.31 23.83
CA ALA A 508 10.29 -14.33 24.85
C ALA A 508 9.58 -14.02 26.18
N PRO A 509 9.55 -12.75 26.67
CA PRO A 509 8.83 -12.44 27.91
C PRO A 509 7.31 -12.62 27.84
N ALA A 510 6.70 -12.70 26.65
CA ALA A 510 5.28 -12.95 26.48
C ALA A 510 4.93 -14.44 26.35
N VAL A 511 5.90 -15.35 26.32
CA VAL A 511 5.63 -16.78 26.14
C VAL A 511 4.90 -17.35 27.35
N VAL A 512 3.69 -17.85 27.13
CA VAL A 512 2.88 -18.56 28.13
C VAL A 512 3.15 -20.07 28.05
N LYS A 513 3.28 -20.58 26.83
CA LYS A 513 3.47 -22.01 26.56
C LYS A 513 4.24 -22.21 25.25
N ARG A 514 5.18 -23.17 25.26
CA ARG A 514 5.86 -23.64 24.05
C ARG A 514 4.90 -24.45 23.17
N GLY A 515 4.86 -24.18 21.87
CA GLY A 515 4.06 -24.97 20.94
C GLY A 515 4.85 -26.11 20.30
N ASP A 516 4.75 -26.27 18.97
CA ASP A 516 5.41 -27.36 18.26
C ASP A 516 6.94 -27.21 18.26
N THR A 517 7.63 -28.07 19.02
CA THR A 517 9.09 -28.16 19.07
C THR A 517 9.66 -29.25 18.15
N THR A 518 8.84 -29.92 17.34
CA THR A 518 9.30 -30.94 16.39
C THR A 518 9.65 -30.32 15.04
N THR A 519 8.76 -29.54 14.44
CA THR A 519 9.00 -28.81 13.19
C THR A 519 9.96 -27.65 13.40
N TRP A 520 9.91 -27.03 14.57
CA TRP A 520 10.62 -25.79 14.90
C TRP A 520 11.58 -25.97 16.09
N ALA A 521 12.26 -27.12 16.14
CA ALA A 521 13.10 -27.51 17.27
C ALA A 521 14.16 -26.46 17.64
N ASP A 522 14.73 -25.81 16.63
CA ASP A 522 15.80 -24.83 16.80
C ASP A 522 15.29 -23.39 17.02
N ASN A 523 13.97 -23.15 17.00
CA ASN A 523 13.41 -21.81 17.18
C ASN A 523 13.42 -21.39 18.67
N PRO A 524 14.11 -20.29 19.04
CA PRO A 524 14.08 -19.78 20.40
C PRO A 524 12.65 -19.43 20.90
N PRO A 525 12.45 -19.30 22.22
CA PRO A 525 11.19 -18.79 22.78
C PRO A 525 10.84 -17.39 22.30
N GLY A 526 9.60 -17.22 21.84
CA GLY A 526 9.03 -15.91 21.48
C GLY A 526 9.68 -15.25 20.27
N THR A 527 10.33 -16.02 19.40
CA THR A 527 10.87 -15.55 18.12
C THR A 527 9.96 -15.91 16.95
N VAL A 528 10.00 -15.07 15.92
CA VAL A 528 9.21 -15.23 14.70
C VAL A 528 9.73 -16.43 13.91
N VAL A 529 8.84 -17.34 13.51
CA VAL A 529 9.16 -18.49 12.65
C VAL A 529 8.82 -18.26 11.17
N TYR A 530 7.92 -17.32 10.91
CA TYR A 530 7.53 -16.92 9.57
C TYR A 530 6.94 -15.52 9.60
N CYS A 531 7.28 -14.69 8.62
CA CYS A 531 6.71 -13.36 8.46
C CYS A 531 6.45 -13.04 7.00
N HIS A 532 5.33 -12.36 6.73
CA HIS A 532 5.10 -11.71 5.45
C HIS A 532 4.49 -10.32 5.59
N LEU A 533 4.79 -9.50 4.60
CA LEU A 533 4.21 -8.18 4.42
C LEU A 533 2.97 -8.29 3.53
N GLN A 534 1.82 -7.88 4.04
CA GLN A 534 0.64 -7.59 3.25
C GLN A 534 0.53 -6.09 3.02
N SER A 535 0.10 -5.71 1.83
CA SER A 535 -0.24 -4.32 1.53
C SER A 535 -1.61 -4.26 0.87
N ARG A 536 -2.42 -3.30 1.30
CA ARG A 536 -3.68 -2.94 0.65
C ARG A 536 -3.56 -1.54 0.08
N LEU A 537 -3.91 -1.38 -1.18
CA LEU A 537 -4.06 -0.08 -1.82
C LEU A 537 -5.48 0.42 -1.60
N VAL A 538 -5.61 1.68 -1.21
CA VAL A 538 -6.91 2.34 -1.14
C VAL A 538 -7.46 2.44 -2.57
N ASN A 539 -8.62 1.81 -2.80
CA ASN A 539 -9.25 1.46 -4.10
C ASN A 539 -8.84 0.09 -4.66
N ASP A 540 -9.32 -0.99 -4.03
CA ASP A 540 -9.39 -2.36 -4.58
C ASP A 540 -10.27 -2.48 -5.85
N GLN A 541 -10.46 -1.39 -6.61
CA GLN A 541 -10.58 -1.53 -8.06
C GLN A 541 -9.21 -1.94 -8.59
N LYS A 542 -8.96 -3.26 -8.56
CA LYS A 542 -8.09 -3.99 -9.49
C LYS A 542 -6.99 -3.12 -10.09
N MET A 543 -5.91 -2.86 -9.35
CA MET A 543 -4.68 -2.20 -9.82
C MET A 543 -4.81 -1.59 -11.22
N ALA A 544 -5.57 -0.53 -11.38
CA ALA A 544 -5.07 0.62 -12.09
C ALA A 544 -4.67 1.44 -10.87
N ASN A 545 -3.41 1.58 -10.49
CA ASN A 545 -2.44 2.34 -11.23
C ASN A 545 -1.30 2.68 -10.25
N PRO A 546 -0.03 2.73 -10.67
CA PRO A 546 0.94 3.65 -10.07
C PRO A 546 0.70 5.12 -10.49
N PHE A 547 -0.28 5.37 -11.39
CA PHE A 547 -0.49 6.67 -12.07
C PHE A 547 -1.94 7.24 -12.09
N ASP A 548 -2.93 6.75 -11.31
CA ASP A 548 -4.37 6.93 -11.67
C ASP A 548 -4.91 8.31 -11.44
N ASN A 549 -4.68 8.89 -10.27
CA ASN A 549 -5.31 10.18 -9.98
C ASN A 549 -4.70 11.33 -10.79
N ARG A 550 -3.65 11.07 -11.60
CA ARG A 550 -3.09 12.04 -12.54
C ARG A 550 -3.14 11.61 -14.01
N PHE A 551 -3.50 10.36 -14.32
CA PHE A 551 -3.70 9.92 -15.71
C PHE A 551 -4.88 10.68 -16.35
N ALA A 552 -5.98 10.85 -15.60
CA ALA A 552 -7.13 11.63 -16.03
C ALA A 552 -6.84 13.15 -16.12
N LEU A 553 -6.02 13.67 -15.20
CA LEU A 553 -5.67 15.10 -15.14
C LEU A 553 -4.67 15.51 -16.24
N LEU A 554 -3.71 14.65 -16.56
CA LEU A 554 -2.77 14.82 -17.69
C LEU A 554 -3.43 14.60 -19.05
N LEU A 555 -4.39 13.66 -19.15
CA LEU A 555 -5.21 13.52 -20.36
C LEU A 555 -6.13 14.73 -20.55
N GLY A 556 -6.77 15.25 -19.49
CA GLY A 556 -7.59 16.47 -19.57
C GLY A 556 -6.82 17.68 -20.09
N GLN A 557 -5.60 17.90 -19.60
CA GLN A 557 -4.72 18.98 -20.08
C GLN A 557 -4.15 18.74 -21.49
N ALA A 558 -4.01 17.48 -21.91
CA ALA A 558 -3.58 17.13 -23.26
C ALA A 558 -4.71 17.22 -24.31
N PHE A 559 -5.96 16.98 -23.92
CA PHE A 559 -7.12 17.12 -24.80
C PHE A 559 -7.45 18.59 -25.10
N GLU A 560 -7.24 19.52 -24.16
CA GLU A 560 -7.33 20.96 -24.43
C GLU A 560 -6.31 21.47 -25.45
N ALA A 561 -5.20 20.74 -25.64
CA ALA A 561 -4.15 21.09 -26.61
C ALA A 561 -4.33 20.43 -27.99
N ILE A 562 -5.27 19.49 -28.15
CA ILE A 562 -5.45 18.66 -29.37
C ILE A 562 -6.76 18.98 -30.11
N ASP A 563 -7.53 19.98 -29.67
CA ASP A 563 -8.76 20.43 -30.38
C ASP A 563 -8.49 21.28 -31.65
N VAL A 564 -7.27 21.24 -32.17
CA VAL A 564 -6.90 21.79 -33.48
C VAL A 564 -6.44 20.64 -34.37
N CYS A 565 -7.39 19.81 -34.84
CA CYS A 565 -7.36 19.05 -36.10
C CYS A 565 -8.45 17.96 -36.08
N ARG A 566 -9.70 18.32 -36.41
CA ARG A 566 -10.72 17.35 -36.82
C ARG A 566 -10.60 17.14 -38.33
N ASP A 567 -10.36 15.89 -38.73
CA ASP A 567 -11.16 15.16 -39.72
C ASP A 567 -10.35 13.98 -40.26
N ILE A 568 -10.81 12.75 -40.04
CA ILE A 568 -10.71 11.60 -40.96
C ILE A 568 -11.64 10.48 -40.46
N LYS A 569 -12.55 10.06 -41.33
CA LYS A 569 -13.46 8.91 -41.19
C LYS A 569 -12.79 7.64 -41.69
N ILE A 570 -12.86 6.51 -40.96
CA ILE A 570 -12.59 5.18 -41.54
C ILE A 570 -13.55 4.10 -40.97
N HIS A 571 -14.11 3.27 -41.87
CA HIS A 571 -14.99 2.12 -41.64
C HIS A 571 -14.22 0.82 -41.28
N PRO A 572 -14.80 -0.15 -40.53
CA PRO A 572 -14.19 -1.46 -40.27
C PRO A 572 -14.86 -2.62 -41.04
N PRO A 573 -14.14 -3.73 -41.28
CA PRO A 573 -14.73 -5.06 -41.38
C PRO A 573 -14.26 -6.01 -40.25
N ALA A 574 -14.86 -7.20 -40.26
CA ALA A 574 -15.31 -7.99 -39.12
C ALA A 574 -14.59 -9.35 -38.91
N ARG A 575 -14.89 -9.99 -37.75
CA ARG A 575 -14.90 -11.45 -37.42
C ARG A 575 -13.53 -12.15 -37.24
N LEU A 576 -13.33 -13.13 -36.34
CA LEU A 576 -14.22 -14.13 -35.71
C LEU A 576 -13.62 -14.69 -34.39
N MET A 577 -14.49 -15.19 -33.51
CA MET A 577 -14.25 -15.87 -32.22
C MET A 577 -13.92 -17.37 -32.35
N GLN A 578 -13.38 -17.95 -31.25
CA GLN A 578 -13.64 -19.28 -30.60
C GLN A 578 -12.30 -19.96 -30.19
N LEU A 579 -12.08 -20.61 -29.03
CA LEU A 579 -12.89 -21.24 -27.98
C LEU A 579 -12.08 -21.30 -26.66
N TYR A 580 -12.78 -21.40 -25.52
CA TYR A 580 -12.26 -21.61 -24.16
C TYR A 580 -12.71 -22.99 -23.64
N GLN A 581 -11.86 -23.70 -22.91
CA GLN A 581 -12.24 -24.74 -21.94
C GLN A 581 -11.34 -24.67 -20.69
N PRO A 582 -11.86 -25.02 -19.49
CA PRO A 582 -11.14 -24.93 -18.21
C PRO A 582 -10.35 -26.22 -17.91
N VAL A 583 -9.19 -26.10 -17.26
CA VAL A 583 -8.43 -27.25 -16.73
C VAL A 583 -8.29 -27.10 -15.22
N GLU A 584 -8.50 -28.22 -14.54
CA GLU A 584 -8.53 -28.43 -13.09
C GLU A 584 -7.17 -28.24 -12.40
N ALA A 585 -7.27 -27.98 -11.10
CA ALA A 585 -6.17 -27.69 -10.19
C ALA A 585 -5.28 -28.91 -9.92
N SER A 586 -3.97 -28.72 -10.09
CA SER A 586 -2.94 -29.49 -9.39
C SER A 586 -1.75 -28.56 -9.13
N GLY A 587 -1.24 -28.55 -7.89
CA GLY A 587 -0.02 -27.84 -7.54
C GLY A 587 1.17 -28.56 -8.16
N GLU A 588 1.91 -27.88 -9.03
CA GLU A 588 3.12 -28.43 -9.63
C GLU A 588 4.31 -28.25 -8.69
N ILE A 589 4.93 -29.38 -8.35
CA ILE A 589 6.28 -29.45 -7.81
C ILE A 589 7.22 -29.16 -8.99
N LEU A 590 8.00 -28.08 -8.91
CA LEU A 590 8.95 -27.73 -9.97
C LEU A 590 10.12 -28.70 -9.99
N ASP A 591 10.33 -29.33 -11.15
CA ASP A 591 11.52 -30.16 -11.41
C ASP A 591 12.78 -29.28 -11.47
N LEU A 592 13.89 -29.80 -10.93
CA LEU A 592 15.15 -29.08 -10.71
C LEU A 592 15.78 -28.53 -12.00
N GLU A 593 15.51 -29.14 -13.16
CA GLU A 593 16.00 -28.67 -14.46
C GLU A 593 15.30 -27.40 -14.97
N CYS A 594 14.08 -27.13 -14.52
CA CYS A 594 13.32 -25.95 -14.96
C CYS A 594 13.90 -24.66 -14.35
N LEU A 595 14.44 -24.72 -13.13
CA LEU A 595 15.09 -23.58 -12.46
C LEU A 595 16.45 -23.19 -13.06
N GLU A 596 17.10 -24.07 -13.81
CA GLU A 596 18.35 -23.75 -14.50
C GLU A 596 18.12 -23.13 -15.89
N GLN A 597 16.95 -23.35 -16.50
CA GLN A 597 16.56 -22.74 -17.78
C GLN A 597 15.77 -21.43 -17.66
N PHE A 598 15.23 -21.11 -16.48
CA PHE A 598 14.60 -19.81 -16.13
C PHE A 598 15.62 -18.88 -15.43
#